data_AF-S9PIN2-F1
#
_entry.id   AF-S9PIN2-F1
#
_cell.length_a   1.000
_cell.length_b   1.000
_cell.length_c   1.000
_cell.angle_alpha   90.00
_cell.angle_beta   90.00
_cell.angle_gamma   90.00
#
_symmetry.space_group_name_H-M   'P 1'
#
loop_
_entity.id
_entity.type
_entity.pdbx_description
1 polymer ?
#
loop_
_entity_poly.entity_id
_entity_poly.type
_entity_poly.pdbx_seq_one_letter_code
_entity_poly.pdbx_strand_id
1 'polypeptide(L)'
;MRHLSALLGLLLCSACLEEQDVPSSVKDLRVLAIQMDPPELYFPTCSTDPAVLASTLARPVRLTALIPDPAGDGRELEYVLAACSSQNDDTCEEDRVELKRGVTRGGALELTLFPGPGAAILPDGTPLIQRVLEEDTYRGLGGVRLPLVLEVRGGDERIFASKLMVYDCAFFPEMKPNVQPVLPDPLLEGEPWVADVPRELSGLGPFQLEAPDFSALEEPYVVRSFELKPVPLVESWQLSWHTTLGAISPDETGGADPGGGEGRHRVEWQPPRDAQAQEVRFWVVVRDGRGGTSWVSRTVRYTP
;
A
#
# COMPACT_ATOMS: atom_id res chain seq x y z
N MET A 1 10.29 5.90 75.18
CA MET A 1 10.49 4.54 74.68
C MET A 1 9.50 4.30 73.55
N ARG A 2 10.00 3.85 72.38
CA ARG A 2 9.27 3.21 71.26
C ARG A 2 8.33 4.11 70.44
N HIS A 3 8.79 4.50 69.23
CA HIS A 3 8.45 3.90 67.91
C HIS A 3 7.16 4.53 67.34
N LEU A 4 7.06 5.01 66.10
CA LEU A 4 7.43 4.35 64.85
C LEU A 4 7.49 5.41 63.72
N SER A 5 8.62 5.44 63.02
CA SER A 5 8.79 6.12 61.73
C SER A 5 8.06 5.34 60.63
N ALA A 6 7.32 6.00 59.75
CA ALA A 6 6.88 5.44 58.47
C ALA A 6 7.40 6.33 57.34
N LEU A 7 8.58 5.97 56.83
CA LEU A 7 9.12 6.45 55.56
C LEU A 7 8.25 5.86 54.44
N LEU A 8 7.57 6.72 53.69
CA LEU A 8 6.89 6.37 52.46
C LEU A 8 7.92 6.42 51.32
N GLY A 9 8.50 5.27 50.97
CA GLY A 9 9.36 5.11 49.81
C GLY A 9 8.52 5.01 48.54
N LEU A 10 8.44 6.09 47.76
CA LEU A 10 7.97 6.04 46.37
C LEU A 10 9.08 5.43 45.50
N LEU A 11 8.92 4.16 45.14
CA LEU A 11 9.61 3.54 44.03
C LEU A 11 9.08 4.14 42.72
N LEU A 12 9.87 5.04 42.13
CA LEU A 12 9.74 5.44 40.72
C LEU A 12 10.22 4.26 39.86
N CYS A 13 9.29 3.39 39.46
CA CYS A 13 9.51 2.50 38.33
C CYS A 13 9.60 3.35 37.06
N SER A 14 10.82 3.68 36.65
CA SER A 14 11.11 4.08 35.28
C SER A 14 10.83 2.90 34.36
N ALA A 15 9.59 2.78 33.90
CA ALA A 15 9.30 1.98 32.72
C ALA A 15 10.05 2.64 31.57
N CYS A 16 11.12 2.00 31.11
CA CYS A 16 11.71 2.30 29.81
C CYS A 16 10.59 2.10 28.79
N LEU A 17 10.04 3.21 28.29
CA LEU A 17 9.21 3.17 27.09
C LEU A 17 10.11 2.57 26.01
N GLU A 18 9.75 1.38 25.54
CA GLU A 18 10.39 0.76 24.39
C GLU A 18 10.38 1.78 23.24
N GLU A 19 11.48 1.84 22.50
CA GLU A 19 11.63 2.70 21.34
C GLU A 19 10.45 2.43 20.39
N GLN A 20 9.62 3.47 20.20
CA GLN A 20 8.37 3.36 19.45
C GLN A 20 8.65 2.82 18.05
N ASP A 21 7.91 1.80 17.63
CA ASP A 21 8.05 1.24 16.29
C ASP A 21 7.80 2.33 15.24
N VAL A 22 8.71 2.47 14.28
CA VAL A 22 8.68 3.53 13.26
C VAL A 22 8.16 2.90 11.97
N PRO A 23 7.11 3.44 11.32
CA PRO A 23 6.51 2.80 10.13
C PRO A 23 7.48 2.56 8.97
N SER A 24 8.51 3.39 8.82
CA SER A 24 9.58 3.20 7.83
C SER A 24 10.54 2.05 8.16
N SER A 25 10.57 1.53 9.39
CA SER A 25 11.42 0.42 9.80
C SER A 25 10.69 -0.92 9.65
N VAL A 26 11.13 -1.75 8.73
CA VAL A 26 10.54 -3.06 8.43
C VAL A 26 11.42 -4.15 9.02
N LYS A 27 11.06 -4.63 10.20
CA LYS A 27 11.81 -5.66 10.94
C LYS A 27 11.11 -7.02 10.90
N ASP A 28 9.79 -7.00 10.77
CA ASP A 28 8.87 -8.14 10.87
C ASP A 28 8.09 -8.33 9.56
N LEU A 29 7.15 -9.28 9.55
CA LEU A 29 6.28 -9.53 8.41
C LEU A 29 5.38 -8.30 8.16
N ARG A 30 5.48 -7.72 6.96
CA ARG A 30 4.57 -6.64 6.53
C ARG A 30 4.07 -6.87 5.12
N VAL A 31 2.98 -6.19 4.79
CA VAL A 31 2.56 -5.97 3.40
C VAL A 31 2.63 -4.46 3.15
N LEU A 32 3.60 -4.03 2.34
CA LEU A 32 3.84 -2.60 2.11
C LEU A 32 2.97 -2.01 1.01
N ALA A 33 2.61 -2.83 0.01
CA ALA A 33 1.85 -2.40 -1.15
C ALA A 33 1.09 -3.55 -1.79
N ILE A 34 -0.05 -3.21 -2.41
CA ILE A 34 -0.78 -4.09 -3.33
C ILE A 34 -1.04 -3.32 -4.62
N GLN A 35 -0.54 -3.86 -5.72
CA GLN A 35 -0.73 -3.39 -7.08
C GLN A 35 -1.79 -4.24 -7.78
N MET A 36 -2.67 -3.60 -8.55
CA MET A 36 -3.67 -4.25 -9.41
C MET A 36 -3.43 -3.84 -10.86
N ASP A 37 -3.24 -4.77 -11.80
CA ASP A 37 -3.09 -4.47 -13.22
C ASP A 37 -4.22 -5.09 -14.05
N PRO A 38 -5.13 -4.27 -14.63
CA PRO A 38 -5.17 -2.81 -14.54
C PRO A 38 -5.61 -2.30 -13.15
N PRO A 39 -5.27 -1.05 -12.75
CA PRO A 39 -5.65 -0.49 -11.45
C PRO A 39 -7.16 -0.22 -11.37
N GLU A 40 -7.81 -0.09 -12.52
CA GLU A 40 -9.22 0.18 -12.67
C GLU A 40 -9.75 -0.51 -13.94
N LEU A 41 -11.04 -0.89 -13.93
CA LEU A 41 -11.72 -1.43 -15.09
C LEU A 41 -12.92 -0.57 -15.48
N TYR A 42 -12.96 -0.14 -16.75
CA TYR A 42 -14.10 0.58 -17.30
C TYR A 42 -15.17 -0.36 -17.86
N PHE A 43 -16.41 -0.09 -17.47
CA PHE A 43 -17.62 -0.60 -18.09
C PHE A 43 -17.88 0.11 -19.41
N PRO A 44 -18.43 -0.60 -20.42
CA PRO A 44 -18.81 0.01 -21.69
C PRO A 44 -19.99 0.96 -21.56
N THR A 45 -20.78 0.84 -20.49
CA THR A 45 -21.94 1.69 -20.20
C THR A 45 -22.01 2.00 -18.71
N CYS A 46 -22.56 3.15 -18.36
CA CYS A 46 -22.85 3.53 -16.98
C CYS A 46 -24.15 2.90 -16.47
N SER A 47 -24.19 1.57 -16.43
CA SER A 47 -25.29 0.78 -15.85
C SER A 47 -24.92 0.30 -14.45
N THR A 48 -25.91 0.02 -13.61
CA THR A 48 -25.73 -0.67 -12.33
C THR A 48 -26.21 -2.13 -12.37
N ASP A 49 -26.74 -2.60 -13.50
CA ASP A 49 -27.22 -3.97 -13.68
C ASP A 49 -26.04 -4.94 -13.85
N PRO A 50 -25.76 -5.83 -12.89
CA PRO A 50 -24.62 -6.76 -12.96
C PRO A 50 -24.63 -7.64 -14.21
N ALA A 51 -25.79 -7.97 -14.78
CA ALA A 51 -25.88 -8.77 -16.00
C ALA A 51 -25.31 -8.04 -17.22
N VAL A 52 -25.51 -6.72 -17.29
CA VAL A 52 -24.94 -5.86 -18.34
C VAL A 52 -23.42 -5.70 -18.17
N LEU A 53 -22.95 -5.74 -16.93
CA LEU A 53 -21.55 -5.50 -16.55
C LEU A 53 -20.69 -6.78 -16.51
N ALA A 54 -21.31 -7.96 -16.61
CA ALA A 54 -20.69 -9.26 -16.36
C ALA A 54 -19.38 -9.49 -17.14
N SER A 55 -19.31 -9.04 -18.39
CA SER A 55 -18.11 -9.20 -19.22
C SER A 55 -16.91 -8.42 -18.69
N THR A 56 -17.11 -7.18 -18.20
CA THR A 56 -16.06 -6.38 -17.57
C THR A 56 -15.71 -6.92 -16.19
N LEU A 57 -16.71 -7.32 -15.39
CA LEU A 57 -16.53 -7.88 -14.06
C LEU A 57 -15.65 -9.14 -14.07
N ALA A 58 -15.78 -9.97 -15.11
CA ALA A 58 -15.02 -11.21 -15.28
C ALA A 58 -13.65 -11.02 -15.94
N ARG A 59 -13.26 -9.80 -16.35
CA ARG A 59 -11.96 -9.57 -17.00
C ARG A 59 -10.80 -9.99 -16.08
N PRO A 60 -9.76 -10.66 -16.61
CA PRO A 60 -8.59 -11.01 -15.81
C PRO A 60 -7.94 -9.77 -15.19
N VAL A 61 -7.49 -9.91 -13.94
CA VAL A 61 -6.70 -8.88 -13.25
C VAL A 61 -5.48 -9.54 -12.62
N ARG A 62 -4.32 -8.90 -12.70
CA ARG A 62 -3.11 -9.34 -12.00
C ARG A 62 -2.98 -8.55 -10.70
N LEU A 63 -2.87 -9.25 -9.58
CA LEU A 63 -2.55 -8.67 -8.28
C LEU A 63 -1.10 -8.97 -7.96
N THR A 64 -0.33 -7.95 -7.57
CA THR A 64 1.02 -8.12 -7.03
C THR A 64 1.11 -7.47 -5.65
N ALA A 65 1.46 -8.26 -4.63
CA ALA A 65 1.65 -7.75 -3.26
C ALA A 65 3.15 -7.74 -2.90
N LEU A 66 3.61 -6.65 -2.27
CA LEU A 66 4.96 -6.52 -1.74
C LEU A 66 4.98 -6.93 -0.26
N ILE A 67 5.57 -8.08 0.03
CA ILE A 67 5.55 -8.73 1.35
C ILE A 67 6.98 -8.90 1.88
N PRO A 68 7.60 -7.88 2.49
CA PRO A 68 8.85 -8.08 3.20
C PRO A 68 8.65 -8.91 4.48
N ASP A 69 9.61 -9.81 4.74
CA ASP A 69 9.67 -10.63 5.96
C ASP A 69 11.13 -10.83 6.39
N PRO A 70 11.83 -9.77 6.87
CA PRO A 70 13.25 -9.83 7.16
C PRO A 70 13.59 -10.78 8.32
N ALA A 71 12.76 -10.82 9.36
CA ALA A 71 12.94 -11.72 10.50
C ALA A 71 12.56 -13.18 10.20
N GLY A 72 11.83 -13.45 9.12
CA GLY A 72 11.34 -14.79 8.79
C GLY A 72 12.37 -15.74 8.18
N ASP A 73 13.58 -15.27 7.84
CA ASP A 73 14.68 -16.08 7.27
C ASP A 73 14.24 -16.98 6.09
N GLY A 74 13.37 -16.45 5.22
CA GLY A 74 12.87 -17.18 4.06
C GLY A 74 11.83 -18.27 4.36
N ARG A 75 11.21 -18.24 5.55
CA ARG A 75 10.09 -19.11 5.92
C ARG A 75 8.95 -19.06 4.90
N GLU A 76 8.16 -20.12 4.91
CA GLU A 76 6.91 -20.18 4.16
C GLU A 76 5.85 -19.31 4.83
N LEU A 77 5.10 -18.60 3.99
CA LEU A 77 4.01 -17.72 4.38
C LEU A 77 2.71 -18.25 3.76
N GLU A 78 1.73 -18.57 4.58
CA GLU A 78 0.40 -18.91 4.08
C GLU A 78 -0.33 -17.62 3.70
N TYR A 79 -1.07 -17.63 2.59
CA TYR A 79 -1.90 -16.50 2.21
C TYR A 79 -3.32 -16.90 1.82
N VAL A 80 -4.24 -15.98 2.05
CA VAL A 80 -5.63 -16.03 1.57
C VAL A 80 -5.96 -14.66 1.01
N LEU A 81 -6.41 -14.62 -0.25
CA LEU A 81 -6.99 -13.45 -0.87
C LEU A 81 -8.50 -13.62 -0.93
N ALA A 82 -9.24 -12.69 -0.36
CA ALA A 82 -10.70 -12.63 -0.39
C ALA A 82 -11.20 -11.30 -0.95
N ALA A 83 -12.43 -11.29 -1.45
CA ALA A 83 -13.21 -10.09 -1.71
C ALA A 83 -14.42 -10.04 -0.78
N CYS A 84 -14.82 -8.84 -0.34
CA CYS A 84 -15.94 -8.62 0.60
C CYS A 84 -16.92 -7.59 0.05
N SER A 85 -18.08 -7.46 0.68
CA SER A 85 -19.04 -6.39 0.36
C SER A 85 -18.64 -5.03 0.96
N SER A 86 -18.06 -5.04 2.17
CA SER A 86 -17.83 -3.82 2.94
C SER A 86 -16.44 -3.24 2.80
N GLN A 87 -16.37 -1.94 2.49
CA GLN A 87 -15.11 -1.19 2.47
C GLN A 87 -14.54 -0.91 3.87
N ASN A 88 -15.34 -1.09 4.92
CA ASN A 88 -14.94 -0.86 6.31
C ASN A 88 -14.54 -2.16 7.03
N ASP A 89 -14.61 -3.31 6.36
CA ASP A 89 -14.18 -4.59 6.91
C ASP A 89 -12.72 -4.85 6.50
N ASP A 90 -11.79 -4.44 7.36
CA ASP A 90 -10.35 -4.60 7.15
C ASP A 90 -9.89 -6.06 7.16
N THR A 91 -10.74 -6.98 7.63
CA THR A 91 -10.44 -8.41 7.79
C THR A 91 -11.21 -9.32 6.84
N CYS A 92 -12.25 -8.80 6.19
CA CYS A 92 -13.11 -9.54 5.29
C CYS A 92 -13.70 -10.79 5.98
N GLU A 93 -14.43 -10.61 7.08
CA GLU A 93 -15.06 -11.68 7.84
C GLU A 93 -16.49 -11.95 7.37
N GLU A 94 -17.22 -10.90 6.97
CA GLU A 94 -18.61 -10.98 6.51
C GLU A 94 -18.71 -10.89 4.99
N ASP A 95 -19.77 -11.49 4.42
CA ASP A 95 -20.12 -11.42 2.99
C ASP A 95 -18.91 -11.49 2.04
N ARG A 96 -18.11 -12.53 2.25
CA ARG A 96 -16.82 -12.72 1.56
C ARG A 96 -16.82 -13.87 0.58
N VAL A 97 -15.94 -13.76 -0.41
CA VAL A 97 -15.58 -14.83 -1.35
C VAL A 97 -14.07 -15.01 -1.37
N GLU A 98 -13.60 -16.22 -1.09
CA GLU A 98 -12.18 -16.57 -1.26
C GLU A 98 -11.85 -16.62 -2.76
N LEU A 99 -10.92 -15.77 -3.19
CA LEU A 99 -10.47 -15.69 -4.58
C LEU A 99 -9.26 -16.59 -4.84
N LYS A 100 -8.35 -16.66 -3.87
CA LYS A 100 -7.11 -17.43 -3.99
C LYS A 100 -6.54 -17.78 -2.63
N ARG A 101 -5.85 -18.91 -2.55
CA ARG A 101 -5.07 -19.37 -1.39
C ARG A 101 -3.81 -20.05 -1.85
N GLY A 102 -2.77 -19.96 -1.04
CA GLY A 102 -1.55 -20.72 -1.26
C GLY A 102 -0.49 -20.44 -0.22
N VAL A 103 0.75 -20.75 -0.61
CA VAL A 103 1.95 -20.49 0.16
C VAL A 103 2.89 -19.64 -0.69
N THR A 104 3.58 -18.70 -0.06
CA THR A 104 4.60 -17.84 -0.66
C THR A 104 5.80 -17.71 0.29
N ARG A 105 6.75 -16.83 -0.04
CA ARG A 105 7.82 -16.36 0.84
C ARG A 105 7.86 -14.83 0.79
N GLY A 106 8.69 -14.22 1.64
CA GLY A 106 8.97 -12.79 1.56
C GLY A 106 9.43 -12.38 0.15
N GLY A 107 8.91 -11.27 -0.36
CA GLY A 107 9.13 -10.78 -1.73
C GLY A 107 7.82 -10.32 -2.39
N ALA A 108 7.78 -10.40 -3.73
CA ALA A 108 6.59 -10.11 -4.50
C ALA A 108 5.72 -11.36 -4.67
N LEU A 109 4.47 -11.32 -4.21
CA LEU A 109 3.44 -12.32 -4.48
C LEU A 109 2.64 -11.91 -5.71
N GLU A 110 2.72 -12.68 -6.79
CA GLU A 110 1.96 -12.44 -8.02
C GLU A 110 0.81 -13.43 -8.19
N LEU A 111 -0.40 -12.90 -8.36
CA LEU A 111 -1.63 -13.67 -8.53
C LEU A 111 -2.33 -13.23 -9.83
N THR A 112 -2.67 -14.19 -10.69
CA THR A 112 -3.59 -13.96 -11.81
C THR A 112 -4.99 -14.38 -11.38
N LEU A 113 -5.92 -13.43 -11.40
CA LEU A 113 -7.31 -13.62 -10.99
C LEU A 113 -8.17 -13.76 -12.24
N PHE A 114 -8.65 -14.97 -12.50
CA PHE A 114 -9.61 -15.28 -13.56
C PHE A 114 -10.61 -16.35 -13.10
N PRO A 115 -11.93 -16.12 -13.19
CA PRO A 115 -12.55 -14.86 -13.59
C PRO A 115 -12.15 -13.70 -12.66
N GLY A 116 -12.28 -12.46 -13.16
CA GLY A 116 -11.96 -11.26 -12.39
C GLY A 116 -12.72 -11.17 -11.07
N PRO A 117 -12.21 -10.44 -10.06
CA PRO A 117 -12.82 -10.37 -8.73
C PRO A 117 -14.28 -9.92 -8.72
N GLY A 118 -14.66 -9.02 -9.63
CA GLY A 118 -16.03 -8.51 -9.76
C GLY A 118 -17.06 -9.57 -10.17
N ALA A 119 -16.63 -10.72 -10.69
CA ALA A 119 -17.51 -11.84 -11.01
C ALA A 119 -17.74 -12.80 -9.82
N ALA A 120 -17.21 -12.48 -8.63
CA ALA A 120 -17.40 -13.27 -7.43
C ALA A 120 -18.89 -13.39 -7.06
N ILE A 121 -19.30 -14.60 -6.67
CA ILE A 121 -20.66 -14.93 -6.25
C ILE A 121 -20.61 -15.44 -4.81
N LEU A 122 -21.48 -14.90 -3.96
CA LEU A 122 -21.61 -15.30 -2.56
C LEU A 122 -22.23 -16.71 -2.43
N PRO A 123 -22.11 -17.36 -1.27
CA PRO A 123 -22.69 -18.69 -1.04
C PRO A 123 -24.22 -18.77 -1.26
N ASP A 124 -24.93 -17.65 -1.09
CA ASP A 124 -26.38 -17.54 -1.32
C ASP A 124 -26.75 -17.37 -2.81
N GLY A 125 -25.75 -17.29 -3.69
CA GLY A 125 -25.92 -17.10 -5.13
C GLY A 125 -25.98 -15.63 -5.58
N THR A 126 -25.91 -14.67 -4.65
CA THR A 126 -25.91 -13.24 -4.97
C THR A 126 -24.56 -12.80 -5.52
N PRO A 127 -24.49 -12.03 -6.62
CA PRO A 127 -23.25 -11.41 -7.07
C PRO A 127 -22.68 -10.50 -5.98
N LEU A 128 -21.42 -10.68 -5.62
CA LEU A 128 -20.78 -9.89 -4.55
C LEU A 128 -20.84 -8.38 -4.83
N ILE A 129 -20.66 -8.00 -6.10
CA ILE A 129 -20.74 -6.60 -6.53
C ILE A 129 -22.11 -5.95 -6.24
N GLN A 130 -23.17 -6.75 -6.17
CA GLN A 130 -24.49 -6.25 -5.79
C GLN A 130 -24.51 -5.82 -4.32
N ARG A 131 -23.90 -6.61 -3.42
CA ARG A 131 -23.77 -6.25 -1.99
C ARG A 131 -22.90 -5.01 -1.81
N VAL A 132 -21.80 -4.92 -2.55
CA VAL A 132 -20.94 -3.71 -2.55
C VAL A 132 -21.75 -2.46 -2.92
N LEU A 133 -22.61 -2.55 -3.94
CA LEU A 133 -23.47 -1.43 -4.36
C LEU A 133 -24.56 -1.11 -3.33
N GLU A 134 -25.10 -2.11 -2.63
CA GLU A 134 -26.08 -1.93 -1.56
C GLU A 134 -25.47 -1.18 -0.36
N GLU A 135 -24.18 -1.39 -0.06
CA GLU A 135 -23.45 -0.71 1.01
C GLU A 135 -22.85 0.65 0.59
N ASP A 136 -22.73 0.92 -0.71
CA ASP A 136 -22.13 2.15 -1.21
C ASP A 136 -23.03 3.37 -0.96
N THR A 137 -22.65 4.17 0.04
CA THR A 137 -23.32 5.43 0.39
C THR A 137 -23.38 6.44 -0.76
N TYR A 138 -22.47 6.32 -1.73
CA TYR A 138 -22.38 7.20 -2.90
C TYR A 138 -23.07 6.61 -4.15
N ARG A 139 -23.66 5.42 -4.05
CA ARG A 139 -24.40 4.74 -5.14
C ARG A 139 -23.64 4.68 -6.47
N GLY A 140 -22.35 4.39 -6.41
CA GLY A 140 -21.44 4.30 -7.55
C GLY A 140 -20.88 5.64 -8.02
N LEU A 141 -21.11 6.75 -7.30
CA LEU A 141 -20.47 8.02 -7.62
C LEU A 141 -18.96 7.93 -7.36
N GLY A 142 -18.17 7.95 -8.43
CA GLY A 142 -16.72 7.74 -8.38
C GLY A 142 -16.30 6.27 -8.45
N GLY A 143 -17.12 5.44 -9.09
CA GLY A 143 -16.86 4.02 -9.34
C GLY A 143 -17.35 3.10 -8.22
N VAL A 144 -17.58 1.84 -8.59
CA VAL A 144 -17.85 0.74 -7.65
C VAL A 144 -16.51 0.21 -7.14
N ARG A 145 -16.32 0.24 -5.82
CA ARG A 145 -15.06 -0.13 -5.17
C ARG A 145 -15.23 -1.46 -4.48
N LEU A 146 -14.69 -2.52 -5.09
CA LEU A 146 -14.70 -3.86 -4.52
C LEU A 146 -13.47 -4.03 -3.61
N PRO A 147 -13.64 -4.20 -2.29
CA PRO A 147 -12.55 -4.49 -1.37
C PRO A 147 -11.96 -5.88 -1.63
N LEU A 148 -10.65 -5.94 -1.73
CA LEU A 148 -9.85 -7.15 -1.71
C LEU A 148 -8.99 -7.13 -0.45
N VAL A 149 -9.01 -8.21 0.32
CA VAL A 149 -8.20 -8.36 1.54
C VAL A 149 -7.28 -9.55 1.38
N LEU A 150 -5.98 -9.27 1.51
CA LEU A 150 -4.92 -10.26 1.58
C LEU A 150 -4.57 -10.51 3.04
N GLU A 151 -4.85 -11.71 3.49
CA GLU A 151 -4.36 -12.26 4.75
C GLU A 151 -3.04 -13.00 4.49
N VAL A 152 -2.01 -12.71 5.28
CA VAL A 152 -0.71 -13.40 5.26
C VAL A 152 -0.35 -13.88 6.67
N ARG A 153 0.09 -15.13 6.80
CA ARG A 153 0.50 -15.74 8.06
C ARG A 153 1.89 -16.34 7.98
N GLY A 154 2.68 -16.14 9.02
CA GLY A 154 4.01 -16.74 9.18
C GLY A 154 4.35 -16.88 10.66
N GLY A 155 4.58 -18.11 11.14
CA GLY A 155 4.75 -18.35 12.58
C GLY A 155 3.54 -17.88 13.39
N ASP A 156 3.76 -17.01 14.37
CA ASP A 156 2.72 -16.39 15.20
C ASP A 156 2.18 -15.06 14.63
N GLU A 157 2.73 -14.59 13.50
CA GLU A 157 2.32 -13.33 12.86
C GLU A 157 1.16 -13.56 11.89
N ARG A 158 0.20 -12.63 11.92
CA ARG A 158 -0.98 -12.61 11.05
C ARG A 158 -1.25 -11.16 10.65
N ILE A 159 -1.09 -10.87 9.36
CA ILE A 159 -1.23 -9.52 8.80
C ILE A 159 -2.37 -9.51 7.78
N PHE A 160 -3.11 -8.41 7.76
CA PHE A 160 -4.12 -8.11 6.75
C PHE A 160 -3.71 -6.86 5.99
N ALA A 161 -3.94 -6.88 4.68
CA ALA A 161 -3.77 -5.71 3.84
C ALA A 161 -4.90 -5.63 2.83
N SER A 162 -5.46 -4.43 2.68
CA SER A 162 -6.61 -4.19 1.82
C SER A 162 -6.22 -3.40 0.57
N LYS A 163 -6.95 -3.66 -0.51
CA LYS A 163 -6.88 -2.90 -1.77
C LYS A 163 -8.26 -2.83 -2.38
N LEU A 164 -8.65 -1.64 -2.86
CA LEU A 164 -9.89 -1.46 -3.60
C LEU A 164 -9.65 -1.74 -5.08
N MET A 165 -10.38 -2.69 -5.65
CA MET A 165 -10.52 -2.82 -7.10
C MET A 165 -11.62 -1.89 -7.57
N VAL A 166 -11.28 -0.92 -8.43
CA VAL A 166 -12.22 0.09 -8.91
C VAL A 166 -12.81 -0.34 -10.25
N TYR A 167 -14.13 -0.25 -10.33
CA TYR A 167 -14.88 -0.40 -11.55
C TYR A 167 -15.66 0.89 -11.84
N ASP A 168 -15.40 1.55 -12.95
CA ASP A 168 -16.10 2.79 -13.30
C ASP A 168 -16.60 2.75 -14.75
N CYS A 169 -17.19 3.84 -15.23
CA CYS A 169 -17.62 4.01 -16.61
C CYS A 169 -17.23 5.41 -17.10
N ALA A 170 -17.00 5.54 -18.41
CA ALA A 170 -16.80 6.86 -19.01
C ALA A 170 -18.14 7.61 -19.10
N PHE A 171 -18.50 8.35 -18.05
CA PHE A 171 -19.72 9.17 -18.05
C PHE A 171 -19.58 10.43 -18.91
N PHE A 172 -18.36 10.99 -18.94
CA PHE A 172 -17.97 12.02 -19.89
C PHE A 172 -16.95 11.45 -20.88
N PRO A 173 -16.91 11.91 -22.14
CA PRO A 173 -15.92 11.48 -23.13
C PRO A 173 -14.45 11.63 -22.69
N GLU A 174 -14.18 12.58 -21.80
CA GLU A 174 -12.83 12.90 -21.30
C GLU A 174 -12.37 11.95 -20.18
N MET A 175 -13.28 11.18 -19.56
CA MET A 175 -12.93 10.22 -18.52
C MET A 175 -12.17 9.03 -19.12
N LYS A 176 -10.99 8.75 -18.57
CA LYS A 176 -10.11 7.66 -19.04
C LYS A 176 -9.75 6.72 -17.87
N PRO A 177 -9.62 5.40 -18.13
CA PRO A 177 -9.14 4.46 -17.13
C PRO A 177 -7.80 4.90 -16.53
N ASN A 178 -7.62 4.64 -15.25
CA ASN A 178 -6.35 4.89 -14.59
C ASN A 178 -5.20 4.03 -15.15
N VAL A 179 -3.98 4.57 -15.13
CA VAL A 179 -2.73 3.89 -15.51
C VAL A 179 -1.86 3.77 -14.26
N GLN A 180 -0.99 2.76 -14.20
CA GLN A 180 -0.11 2.63 -13.04
C GLN A 180 0.92 3.76 -12.98
N PRO A 181 1.16 4.36 -11.81
CA PRO A 181 2.29 5.26 -11.65
C PRO A 181 3.58 4.48 -11.86
N VAL A 182 4.56 5.08 -12.53
CA VAL A 182 5.89 4.50 -12.72
C VAL A 182 6.90 5.47 -12.13
N LEU A 183 7.37 5.15 -10.91
CA LEU A 183 8.37 5.96 -10.23
C LEU A 183 9.74 5.81 -10.92
N PRO A 184 10.40 6.91 -11.31
CA PRO A 184 11.76 6.83 -11.81
C PRO A 184 12.75 6.41 -10.71
N ASP A 185 14.01 6.14 -11.08
CA ASP A 185 15.03 5.76 -10.12
C ASP A 185 15.22 6.85 -9.04
N PRO A 186 15.12 6.51 -7.73
CA PRO A 186 15.39 7.46 -6.66
C PRO A 186 16.87 7.85 -6.66
N LEU A 187 17.19 8.91 -5.94
CA LEU A 187 18.55 9.39 -5.72
C LEU A 187 19.00 9.01 -4.30
N LEU A 188 20.26 8.62 -4.18
CA LEU A 188 20.96 8.43 -2.90
C LEU A 188 22.18 9.35 -2.89
N GLU A 189 22.24 10.28 -1.93
CA GLU A 189 23.27 11.32 -1.85
C GLU A 189 23.39 12.13 -3.17
N GLY A 190 22.25 12.44 -3.79
CA GLY A 190 22.18 13.21 -5.05
C GLY A 190 22.50 12.42 -6.33
N GLU A 191 22.92 11.16 -6.21
CA GLU A 191 23.29 10.32 -7.35
C GLU A 191 22.19 9.28 -7.66
N PRO A 192 21.92 8.96 -8.95
CA PRO A 192 20.95 7.94 -9.33
C PRO A 192 21.20 6.60 -8.62
N TRP A 193 20.16 6.10 -7.99
CA TRP A 193 20.16 4.82 -7.30
C TRP A 193 19.39 3.81 -8.15
N VAL A 194 20.12 3.07 -8.98
CA VAL A 194 19.57 2.11 -9.94
C VAL A 194 19.28 0.78 -9.26
N ALA A 195 18.28 0.05 -9.75
CA ALA A 195 17.97 -1.31 -9.30
C ALA A 195 19.16 -2.28 -9.48
N ASP A 196 19.18 -3.35 -8.68
CA ASP A 196 20.10 -4.51 -8.79
C ASP A 196 21.61 -4.24 -8.69
N VAL A 197 22.02 -2.99 -8.44
CA VAL A 197 23.41 -2.61 -8.18
C VAL A 197 23.52 -2.11 -6.74
N PRO A 198 23.91 -2.98 -5.79
CA PRO A 198 24.09 -2.57 -4.40
C PRO A 198 25.11 -1.44 -4.30
N ARG A 199 24.73 -0.33 -3.67
CA ARG A 199 25.67 0.75 -3.35
C ARG A 199 26.36 0.47 -2.03
N GLU A 200 27.66 0.76 -1.97
CA GLU A 200 28.41 0.76 -0.71
C GLU A 200 28.15 2.10 -0.01
N LEU A 201 27.79 2.07 1.27
CA LEU A 201 27.52 3.26 2.05
C LEU A 201 28.13 3.12 3.44
N SER A 202 28.85 4.15 3.89
CA SER A 202 29.52 4.10 5.19
C SER A 202 29.37 5.36 6.03
N GLY A 203 29.44 5.18 7.35
CA GLY A 203 29.35 6.25 8.34
C GLY A 203 28.05 6.25 9.14
N LEU A 204 27.93 7.26 10.01
CA LEU A 204 26.84 7.38 10.99
C LEU A 204 25.53 7.95 10.41
N GLY A 205 25.52 8.43 9.16
CA GLY A 205 24.39 9.17 8.60
C GLY A 205 24.16 10.55 9.27
N PRO A 206 22.98 11.18 9.06
CA PRO A 206 21.92 10.70 8.17
C PRO A 206 22.36 10.73 6.70
N PHE A 207 21.76 9.86 5.90
CA PHE A 207 21.95 9.83 4.46
C PHE A 207 20.72 10.35 3.73
N GLN A 208 20.91 11.10 2.66
CA GLN A 208 19.85 11.72 1.88
C GLN A 208 19.32 10.75 0.83
N LEU A 209 18.00 10.50 0.89
CA LEU A 209 17.24 9.84 -0.16
C LEU A 209 16.29 10.86 -0.79
N GLU A 210 16.10 10.78 -2.10
CA GLU A 210 15.24 11.74 -2.80
C GLU A 210 14.54 11.05 -3.98
N ALA A 211 13.27 11.34 -4.22
CA ALA A 211 12.65 10.97 -5.50
C ALA A 211 12.92 12.09 -6.52
N PRO A 212 13.26 11.75 -7.77
CA PRO A 212 13.37 12.76 -8.82
C PRO A 212 12.01 13.44 -9.05
N ASP A 213 12.03 14.63 -9.65
CA ASP A 213 10.79 15.32 -10.05
C ASP A 213 9.98 14.44 -11.01
N PHE A 214 8.78 14.07 -10.58
CA PHE A 214 7.82 13.26 -11.33
C PHE A 214 6.56 14.05 -11.70
N SER A 215 6.52 15.37 -11.51
CA SER A 215 5.32 16.20 -11.77
C SER A 215 4.85 16.09 -13.23
N ALA A 216 5.77 15.88 -14.17
CA ALA A 216 5.45 15.67 -15.58
C ALA A 216 4.84 14.29 -15.90
N LEU A 217 4.85 13.37 -14.93
CA LEU A 217 4.27 12.02 -15.02
C LEU A 217 2.87 11.95 -14.39
N GLU A 218 2.46 12.96 -13.62
CA GLU A 218 1.12 13.03 -13.02
C GLU A 218 0.06 13.27 -14.10
N GLU A 219 -0.89 12.35 -14.22
CA GLU A 219 -1.86 12.41 -15.32
C GLU A 219 -3.01 13.39 -15.02
N PRO A 220 -3.42 14.23 -16.00
CA PRO A 220 -4.68 14.95 -15.91
C PRO A 220 -5.86 13.97 -16.13
N TYR A 221 -6.88 14.08 -15.29
CA TYR A 221 -8.07 13.24 -15.37
C TYR A 221 -9.35 14.03 -15.09
N VAL A 222 -10.49 13.44 -15.43
CA VAL A 222 -11.81 14.03 -15.20
C VAL A 222 -12.59 13.10 -14.28
N VAL A 223 -13.18 13.68 -13.24
CA VAL A 223 -14.15 13.00 -12.37
C VAL A 223 -15.51 13.66 -12.44
N ARG A 224 -16.49 12.98 -11.87
CA ARG A 224 -17.85 13.50 -11.75
C ARG A 224 -18.04 14.18 -10.40
N SER A 225 -18.54 15.42 -10.41
CA SER A 225 -19.00 16.08 -9.18
C SER A 225 -20.33 15.52 -8.69
N PHE A 226 -20.72 15.87 -7.45
CA PHE A 226 -22.06 15.59 -6.93
C PHE A 226 -23.19 16.21 -7.77
N GLU A 227 -22.91 17.28 -8.52
CA GLU A 227 -23.86 17.92 -9.45
C GLU A 227 -23.84 17.30 -10.85
N LEU A 228 -23.13 16.17 -11.04
CA LEU A 228 -22.96 15.49 -12.32
C LEU A 228 -22.29 16.37 -13.39
N LYS A 229 -21.33 17.20 -12.97
CA LYS A 229 -20.50 18.02 -13.87
C LYS A 229 -19.09 17.45 -13.95
N PRO A 230 -18.39 17.62 -15.09
CA PRO A 230 -16.99 17.22 -15.20
C PRO A 230 -16.13 18.15 -14.33
N VAL A 231 -15.22 17.56 -13.55
CA VAL A 231 -14.22 18.28 -12.76
C VAL A 231 -12.85 17.81 -13.25
N PRO A 232 -12.04 18.69 -13.88
CA PRO A 232 -10.68 18.36 -14.22
C PRO A 232 -9.81 18.36 -12.97
N LEU A 233 -9.01 17.32 -12.81
CA LEU A 233 -8.04 17.14 -11.75
C LEU A 233 -6.70 16.70 -12.37
N VAL A 234 -5.63 16.79 -11.59
CA VAL A 234 -4.33 16.19 -11.90
C VAL A 234 -4.02 15.24 -10.76
N GLU A 235 -3.39 14.11 -11.08
CA GLU A 235 -2.90 13.19 -10.06
C GLU A 235 -1.98 13.90 -9.07
N SER A 236 -1.88 13.34 -7.87
CA SER A 236 -0.97 13.84 -6.86
C SER A 236 -0.32 12.66 -6.20
N TRP A 237 0.91 12.36 -6.61
CA TRP A 237 1.57 11.13 -6.19
C TRP A 237 2.09 11.26 -4.75
N GLN A 238 1.75 10.29 -3.92
CA GLN A 238 2.24 10.14 -2.55
C GLN A 238 3.23 8.97 -2.48
N LEU A 239 4.34 9.18 -1.79
CA LEU A 239 5.42 8.22 -1.63
C LEU A 239 5.52 7.79 -0.17
N SER A 240 5.65 6.49 0.09
CA SER A 240 6.00 5.93 1.39
C SER A 240 7.38 5.25 1.30
N TRP A 241 8.24 5.52 2.28
CA TRP A 241 9.64 5.09 2.30
C TRP A 241 9.85 4.07 3.41
N HIS A 242 10.46 2.94 3.07
CA HIS A 242 10.70 1.84 4.01
C HIS A 242 12.13 1.32 3.92
N THR A 243 12.67 0.84 5.03
CA THR A 243 14.01 0.24 5.15
C THR A 243 14.00 -0.92 6.14
N THR A 244 14.88 -1.88 5.93
CA THR A 244 15.13 -3.00 6.86
C THR A 244 15.98 -2.64 8.08
N LEU A 245 16.66 -1.49 8.04
CA LEU A 245 17.55 -1.04 9.11
C LEU A 245 17.40 0.46 9.34
N GLY A 246 17.24 0.86 10.61
CA GLY A 246 17.14 2.27 10.97
C GLY A 246 15.75 2.86 10.70
N ALA A 247 15.70 4.18 10.55
CA ALA A 247 14.47 4.94 10.33
C ALA A 247 14.65 5.95 9.19
N ILE A 248 13.57 6.23 8.48
CA ILE A 248 13.49 7.29 7.46
C ILE A 248 12.57 8.39 7.97
N SER A 249 12.99 9.65 7.82
CA SER A 249 12.22 10.83 8.24
C SER A 249 12.31 11.97 7.22
N PRO A 250 11.19 12.54 6.76
CA PRO A 250 9.84 11.97 6.90
C PRO A 250 9.74 10.63 6.17
N ASP A 251 8.86 9.74 6.62
CA ASP A 251 8.60 8.43 6.01
C ASP A 251 7.55 8.49 4.88
N GLU A 252 6.86 9.62 4.75
CA GLU A 252 5.97 9.92 3.63
C GLU A 252 6.29 11.28 3.00
N THR A 253 6.20 11.36 1.68
CA THR A 253 6.39 12.61 0.91
C THR A 253 5.41 12.70 -0.26
N GLY A 254 5.29 13.89 -0.85
CA GLY A 254 4.37 14.14 -1.97
C GLY A 254 2.92 14.33 -1.52
N GLY A 255 1.98 14.13 -2.45
CA GLY A 255 0.57 14.47 -2.26
C GLY A 255 0.29 15.97 -2.36
N ALA A 256 -0.99 16.34 -2.28
CA ALA A 256 -1.43 17.72 -2.36
C ALA A 256 -1.30 18.36 -0.97
N ASP A 257 -0.21 19.09 -0.73
CA ASP A 257 -0.11 19.91 0.48
C ASP A 257 -1.26 20.93 0.52
N PRO A 258 -1.87 21.21 1.70
CA PRO A 258 -2.95 22.21 1.82
C PRO A 258 -2.58 23.61 1.32
N GLY A 259 -1.28 23.90 1.15
CA GLY A 259 -0.74 25.16 0.62
C GLY A 259 -0.30 25.12 -0.84
N GLY A 260 -0.43 23.99 -1.56
CA GLY A 260 -0.05 23.85 -2.97
C GLY A 260 1.46 24.02 -3.23
N GLY A 261 2.31 23.78 -2.23
CA GLY A 261 3.76 23.77 -2.41
C GLY A 261 4.21 22.49 -3.12
N GLU A 262 5.25 22.58 -3.95
CA GLU A 262 5.95 21.40 -4.45
C GLU A 262 6.48 20.59 -3.25
N GLY A 263 5.95 19.39 -3.07
CA GLY A 263 6.35 18.51 -1.98
C GLY A 263 7.86 18.27 -2.02
N ARG A 264 8.56 18.54 -0.92
CA ARG A 264 9.97 18.15 -0.83
C ARG A 264 10.04 16.62 -0.76
N HIS A 265 10.53 15.99 -1.81
CA HIS A 265 10.71 14.53 -1.85
C HIS A 265 11.99 14.04 -1.17
N ARG A 266 12.76 14.95 -0.58
CA ARG A 266 13.96 14.64 0.18
C ARG A 266 13.61 14.12 1.56
N VAL A 267 14.14 12.94 1.88
CA VAL A 267 14.04 12.30 3.18
C VAL A 267 15.42 11.93 3.69
N GLU A 268 15.55 11.72 4.99
CA GLU A 268 16.79 11.33 5.63
C GLU A 268 16.67 9.91 6.19
N TRP A 269 17.61 9.04 5.84
CA TRP A 269 17.77 7.73 6.44
C TRP A 269 18.82 7.79 7.55
N GLN A 270 18.43 7.39 8.75
CA GLN A 270 19.29 7.32 9.92
C GLN A 270 19.49 5.86 10.35
N PRO A 271 20.69 5.28 10.14
CA PRO A 271 21.03 3.98 10.70
C PRO A 271 21.14 4.04 12.24
N PRO A 272 20.92 2.91 12.94
CA PRO A 272 21.20 2.80 14.38
C PRO A 272 22.69 3.00 14.68
N ARG A 273 23.00 3.63 15.82
CA ARG A 273 24.40 3.93 16.20
C ARG A 273 25.26 2.68 16.45
N ASP A 274 24.61 1.59 16.84
CA ASP A 274 25.20 0.30 17.17
C ASP A 274 24.99 -0.74 16.05
N ALA A 275 24.55 -0.31 14.88
CA ALA A 275 24.38 -1.16 13.73
C ALA A 275 25.70 -1.88 13.37
N GLN A 276 25.57 -3.07 12.79
CA GLN A 276 26.70 -3.80 12.22
C GLN A 276 26.68 -3.69 10.70
N ALA A 277 27.82 -3.99 10.08
CA ALA A 277 27.92 -4.05 8.64
C ALA A 277 26.98 -5.13 8.09
N GLN A 278 26.07 -4.74 7.18
CA GLN A 278 25.04 -5.63 6.66
C GLN A 278 24.45 -5.12 5.34
N GLU A 279 23.70 -5.98 4.66
CA GLU A 279 22.85 -5.57 3.54
C GLU A 279 21.58 -4.90 4.08
N VAL A 280 21.26 -3.73 3.56
CA VAL A 280 20.05 -2.97 3.90
C VAL A 280 19.20 -2.84 2.64
N ARG A 281 17.95 -3.31 2.73
CA ARG A 281 16.94 -3.15 1.68
C ARG A 281 16.04 -1.98 1.98
N PHE A 282 15.65 -1.30 0.90
CA PHE A 282 14.77 -0.15 0.89
C PHE A 282 13.65 -0.37 -0.11
N TRP A 283 12.48 0.19 0.20
CA TRP A 283 11.33 0.22 -0.69
C TRP A 283 10.76 1.63 -0.74
N VAL A 284 10.42 2.08 -1.94
CA VAL A 284 9.68 3.34 -2.15
C VAL A 284 8.40 2.98 -2.87
N VAL A 285 7.27 3.14 -2.17
CA VAL A 285 5.94 2.83 -2.68
C VAL A 285 5.30 4.12 -3.16
N VAL A 286 4.81 4.17 -4.40
CA VAL A 286 4.09 5.32 -4.95
C VAL A 286 2.60 5.01 -5.10
N ARG A 287 1.75 5.97 -4.77
CA ARG A 287 0.28 5.93 -4.93
C ARG A 287 -0.18 7.20 -5.64
N ASP A 288 -1.03 7.07 -6.65
CA ASP A 288 -1.44 8.18 -7.54
C ASP A 288 -2.72 8.93 -7.10
N GLY A 289 -3.39 8.45 -6.05
CA GLY A 289 -4.68 8.97 -5.59
C GLY A 289 -5.91 8.44 -6.34
N ARG A 290 -5.73 7.64 -7.41
CA ARG A 290 -6.77 7.01 -8.23
C ARG A 290 -6.77 5.48 -8.13
N GLY A 291 -5.99 4.94 -7.19
CA GLY A 291 -5.90 3.51 -6.92
C GLY A 291 -4.74 2.82 -7.64
N GLY A 292 -3.96 3.52 -8.46
CA GLY A 292 -2.70 3.00 -8.97
C GLY A 292 -1.66 2.94 -7.85
N THR A 293 -0.81 1.93 -7.93
CA THR A 293 0.24 1.67 -6.95
C THR A 293 1.36 0.94 -7.64
N SER A 294 2.58 1.40 -7.44
CA SER A 294 3.78 0.67 -7.82
C SER A 294 4.87 0.93 -6.77
N TRP A 295 6.02 0.29 -6.93
CA TRP A 295 7.14 0.50 -6.04
C TRP A 295 8.47 0.22 -6.75
N VAL A 296 9.53 0.72 -6.13
CA VAL A 296 10.90 0.38 -6.46
C VAL A 296 11.58 -0.19 -5.23
N SER A 297 12.48 -1.17 -5.43
CA SER A 297 13.27 -1.79 -4.36
C SER A 297 14.75 -1.51 -4.58
N ARG A 298 15.48 -1.18 -3.52
CA ARG A 298 16.90 -0.87 -3.60
C ARG A 298 17.68 -1.51 -2.46
N THR A 299 18.98 -1.66 -2.68
CA THR A 299 19.88 -2.33 -1.75
C THR A 299 21.14 -1.51 -1.53
N VAL A 300 21.60 -1.47 -0.28
CA VAL A 300 22.88 -0.91 0.15
C VAL A 300 23.65 -1.97 0.92
N ARG A 301 24.97 -2.02 0.74
CA ARG A 301 25.88 -2.65 1.70
C ARG A 301 26.37 -1.58 2.66
N TYR A 302 25.83 -1.61 3.87
CA TYR A 302 26.07 -0.58 4.87
C TYR A 302 27.24 -0.99 5.78
N THR A 303 28.11 -0.02 6.11
CA THR A 303 29.17 -0.16 7.12
C THR A 303 29.14 1.05 8.07
N PRO A 304 28.99 0.87 9.40
CA PRO A 304 28.95 1.97 10.36
C PRO A 304 30.17 2.91 10.34
#